data_AF-F7JMB6-F1
#
_entry.id   AF-F7JMB6-F1
#
_cell.length_a   1.000
_cell.length_b   1.000
_cell.length_c   1.000
_cell.angle_alpha   90.00
_cell.angle_beta   90.00
_cell.angle_gamma   90.00
#
_symmetry.space_group_name_H-M   'P 1'
#
loop_
_entity.id
_entity.type
_entity.pdbx_description
1 polymer ?
#
loop_
_entity_poly.entity_id
_entity_poly.type
_entity_poly.pdbx_seq_one_letter_code
_entity_poly.pdbx_strand_id
1 'polypeptide(L)'
;MRPNQLTISAFGPYADRTVLDLDQLGTSGLYLITGDTGAGKTTIFDAITYALYGEASGSQRQPSMFRSKYAAENTPTEVILTFTCFDRQYTVRRNPEYLRPKTRGEGMTTQKADAELTLPDGTILTKPKEVDAKIREILGIDRSQFLQIAMIAQGDFLKLLLASTEERKKSSGNCFRRSIFMNCRKN
;
A
#
# COMPACT_ATOMS: atom_id res chain seq x y z
N MET A 1 -5.29 9.12 6.19
CA MET A 1 -4.60 8.98 4.89
C MET A 1 -5.65 8.77 3.81
N ARG A 2 -5.51 9.41 2.66
CA ARG A 2 -6.39 9.29 1.50
C ARG A 2 -5.54 8.97 0.27
N PRO A 3 -5.77 7.86 -0.44
CA PRO A 3 -5.08 7.59 -1.70
C PRO A 3 -5.63 8.52 -2.80
N ASN A 4 -4.73 9.17 -3.54
CA ASN A 4 -5.05 10.10 -4.64
C ASN A 4 -4.98 9.38 -5.99
N GLN A 5 -3.90 8.64 -6.21
CA GLN A 5 -3.66 7.93 -7.46
C GLN A 5 -2.87 6.66 -7.18
N LEU A 6 -3.27 5.57 -7.82
CA LEU A 6 -2.56 4.30 -7.77
C LEU A 6 -2.21 3.85 -9.19
N THR A 7 -0.92 3.68 -9.45
CA THR A 7 -0.42 3.08 -10.69
C THR A 7 0.06 1.66 -10.40
N ILE A 8 -0.40 0.70 -11.18
CA ILE A 8 -0.06 -0.72 -11.08
C ILE A 8 0.48 -1.16 -12.45
N SER A 9 1.66 -1.76 -12.49
CA SER A 9 2.25 -2.29 -13.73
C SER A 9 2.85 -3.67 -13.49
N ALA A 10 2.53 -4.62 -14.38
CA ALA A 10 2.99 -6.01 -14.33
C ALA A 10 2.89 -6.64 -12.93
N PHE A 11 1.79 -6.39 -12.22
CA PHE A 11 1.58 -6.75 -10.82
C PHE A 11 0.24 -7.50 -10.63
N GLY A 12 0.31 -8.76 -10.18
CA GLY A 12 -0.86 -9.65 -10.05
C GLY A 12 -1.56 -9.90 -11.39
N PRO A 13 -2.89 -9.71 -11.51
CA PRO A 13 -3.59 -9.85 -12.78
C PRO A 13 -3.42 -8.64 -13.72
N TYR A 14 -2.80 -7.54 -13.25
CA TYR A 14 -2.53 -6.37 -14.08
C TYR A 14 -1.26 -6.60 -14.91
N ALA A 15 -1.43 -7.06 -16.14
CA ALA A 15 -0.33 -7.23 -17.10
C ALA A 15 0.26 -5.88 -17.54
N ASP A 16 -0.60 -4.94 -17.86
CA ASP A 16 -0.25 -3.62 -18.38
C ASP A 16 -0.23 -2.55 -17.30
N ARG A 17 0.34 -1.39 -17.63
CA ARG A 17 0.32 -0.20 -16.78
C ARG A 17 -1.10 0.35 -16.69
N THR A 18 -1.69 0.22 -15.51
CA THR A 18 -3.02 0.74 -15.18
C THR A 18 -2.87 1.89 -14.19
N VAL A 19 -3.50 3.03 -14.49
CA VAL A 19 -3.55 4.19 -13.59
C VAL A 19 -4.97 4.34 -13.09
N LEU A 20 -5.14 4.27 -11.77
CA LEU A 20 -6.39 4.50 -11.06
C LEU A 20 -6.31 5.88 -10.43
N ASP A 21 -7.00 6.85 -11.04
CA ASP A 21 -7.18 8.19 -10.47
C ASP A 21 -8.34 8.15 -9.48
N LEU A 22 -8.00 8.16 -8.18
CA LEU A 22 -8.97 8.11 -7.09
C LEU A 22 -9.48 9.51 -6.72
N ASP A 23 -8.78 10.57 -7.13
CA ASP A 23 -9.26 11.94 -6.97
C ASP A 23 -10.49 12.21 -7.85
N GLN A 24 -10.56 11.60 -9.04
CA GLN A 24 -11.74 11.67 -9.91
C GLN A 24 -13.01 11.05 -9.30
N LEU A 25 -12.87 10.15 -8.32
CA LEU A 25 -14.02 9.54 -7.66
C LEU A 25 -14.71 10.49 -6.66
N GLY A 26 -14.15 11.69 -6.44
CA GLY A 26 -14.68 12.73 -5.56
C GLY A 26 -14.26 12.56 -4.10
N THR A 27 -14.63 13.50 -3.23
CA THR A 27 -14.23 13.51 -1.81
C THR A 27 -15.24 12.83 -0.87
N SER A 28 -16.32 12.26 -1.43
CA SER A 28 -17.50 11.72 -0.71
C SER A 28 -17.20 10.52 0.20
N GLY A 29 -15.96 10.00 0.20
CA GLY A 29 -15.47 9.04 1.21
C GLY A 29 -15.95 7.61 1.06
N LEU A 30 -16.79 7.30 0.07
CA LEU A 30 -17.28 5.94 -0.23
C LEU A 30 -17.14 5.63 -1.71
N TYR A 31 -16.43 4.56 -2.04
CA TYR A 31 -16.27 4.06 -3.40
C TYR A 31 -16.60 2.58 -3.46
N LEU A 32 -17.22 2.14 -4.56
CA LEU A 32 -17.52 0.73 -4.82
C LEU A 32 -16.61 0.22 -5.93
N ILE A 33 -15.77 -0.76 -5.61
CA ILE A 33 -14.98 -1.51 -6.59
C ILE A 33 -15.71 -2.83 -6.85
N THR A 34 -16.33 -2.96 -8.03
CA THR A 34 -17.08 -4.15 -8.45
C THR A 34 -16.46 -4.81 -9.68
N GLY A 35 -16.82 -6.07 -9.95
CA GLY A 35 -16.39 -6.86 -11.10
C GLY A 35 -16.46 -8.36 -10.79
N ASP A 36 -15.97 -9.21 -11.69
CA ASP A 36 -16.01 -10.67 -11.49
C ASP A 36 -14.99 -11.19 -10.48
N THR A 37 -15.25 -12.36 -9.91
CA THR A 37 -14.25 -13.07 -9.08
C THR A 37 -12.99 -13.32 -9.91
N GLY A 38 -11.82 -12.94 -9.39
CA GLY A 38 -10.56 -13.03 -10.13
C GLY A 38 -10.19 -11.79 -10.96
N ALA A 39 -11.08 -10.80 -11.08
CA ALA A 39 -10.81 -9.56 -11.83
C ALA A 39 -9.76 -8.61 -11.17
N GLY A 40 -9.07 -9.04 -10.11
CA GLY A 40 -7.99 -8.25 -9.50
C GLY A 40 -8.40 -7.23 -8.44
N LYS A 41 -9.66 -7.22 -7.98
CA LYS A 41 -10.12 -6.31 -6.90
C LYS A 41 -9.26 -6.37 -5.65
N THR A 42 -8.97 -7.56 -5.15
CA THR A 42 -8.08 -7.77 -3.99
C THR A 42 -6.65 -7.28 -4.30
N THR A 43 -6.22 -7.35 -5.57
CA THR A 43 -4.90 -6.91 -5.98
C THR A 43 -4.73 -5.39 -5.88
N ILE A 44 -5.79 -4.59 -6.03
CA ILE A 44 -5.74 -3.15 -5.78
C ILE A 44 -5.34 -2.90 -4.31
N PHE A 45 -5.95 -3.61 -3.37
CA PHE A 45 -5.62 -3.51 -1.95
C PHE A 45 -4.22 -4.05 -1.63
N ASP A 46 -3.82 -5.16 -2.27
CA ASP A 46 -2.46 -5.68 -2.18
C ASP A 46 -1.43 -4.67 -2.67
N ALA A 47 -1.71 -3.98 -3.78
CA ALA A 47 -0.84 -2.96 -4.36
C ALA A 47 -0.68 -1.76 -3.43
N ILE A 48 -1.77 -1.26 -2.83
CA ILE A 48 -1.70 -0.18 -1.82
C ILE A 48 -0.87 -0.63 -0.61
N THR A 49 -1.14 -1.82 -0.08
CA THR A 49 -0.40 -2.36 1.07
C THR A 49 1.09 -2.52 0.75
N TYR A 50 1.39 -3.05 -0.43
CA TYR A 50 2.75 -3.23 -0.91
C TYR A 50 3.47 -1.91 -1.10
N ALA A 51 2.83 -0.90 -1.71
CA ALA A 51 3.42 0.42 -1.90
C ALA A 51 3.81 1.06 -0.57
N LEU A 52 2.96 0.95 0.46
CA LEU A 52 3.21 1.51 1.78
C LEU A 52 4.28 0.72 2.56
N TYR A 53 4.14 -0.60 2.64
CA TYR A 53 4.89 -1.43 3.60
C TYR A 53 5.90 -2.40 2.98
N GLY A 54 5.98 -2.48 1.65
CA GLY A 54 6.87 -3.42 0.95
C GLY A 54 6.43 -4.89 1.03
N GLU A 55 5.26 -5.17 1.61
CA GLU A 55 4.74 -6.50 1.89
C GLU A 55 3.29 -6.64 1.38
N ALA A 56 2.86 -7.87 1.05
CA ALA A 56 1.49 -8.17 0.62
C ALA A 56 0.46 -7.98 1.74
N SER A 57 -0.84 -7.97 1.42
CA SER A 57 -1.87 -8.08 2.46
C SER A 57 -1.92 -9.49 3.10
N GLY A 58 -1.54 -10.54 2.35
CA GLY A 58 -1.52 -11.94 2.83
C GLY A 58 -0.20 -12.37 3.49
N SER A 59 -0.27 -13.23 4.51
CA SER A 59 0.88 -13.77 5.27
C SER A 59 1.79 -14.75 4.49
N GLN A 60 1.39 -15.18 3.30
CA GLN A 60 2.05 -16.25 2.52
C GLN A 60 2.57 -15.81 1.13
N ARG A 61 2.39 -14.53 0.75
CA ARG A 61 2.78 -14.07 -0.59
C ARG A 61 4.17 -13.42 -0.54
N GLN A 62 5.16 -14.08 -1.13
CA GLN A 62 6.48 -13.50 -1.32
C GLN A 62 6.42 -12.38 -2.39
N PRO A 63 7.21 -11.30 -2.26
CA PRO A 63 7.22 -10.22 -3.25
C PRO A 63 7.53 -10.66 -4.68
N SER A 64 8.29 -11.75 -4.84
CA SER A 64 8.58 -12.41 -6.12
C SER A 64 7.33 -12.95 -6.83
N MET A 65 6.25 -13.25 -6.09
CA MET A 65 4.98 -13.72 -6.64
C MET A 65 4.11 -12.58 -7.18
N PHE A 66 4.49 -11.33 -6.96
CA PHE A 66 3.69 -10.21 -7.44
C PHE A 66 3.83 -9.95 -8.93
N ARG A 67 4.92 -10.38 -9.59
CA ARG A 67 5.05 -10.16 -11.02
C ARG A 67 3.94 -10.91 -11.76
N SER A 68 3.21 -10.19 -12.61
CA SER A 68 2.16 -10.78 -13.45
C SER A 68 2.76 -11.77 -14.43
N LYS A 69 2.18 -12.97 -14.52
CA LYS A 69 2.55 -13.99 -15.53
C LYS A 69 2.09 -13.61 -16.94
N TYR A 70 1.17 -12.66 -17.05
CA TYR A 70 0.61 -12.19 -18.31
C TYR A 70 1.32 -10.94 -18.84
N ALA A 71 2.21 -10.34 -18.05
CA ALA A 71 2.98 -9.18 -18.49
C ALA A 71 4.08 -9.58 -19.47
N ALA A 72 4.30 -8.75 -20.49
CA ALA A 72 5.48 -8.90 -21.34
C ALA A 72 6.77 -8.85 -20.51
N GLU A 73 7.79 -9.60 -20.93
CA GLU A 73 9.04 -9.74 -20.19
C GLU A 73 9.75 -8.39 -19.95
N ASN A 74 9.59 -7.45 -20.88
CA ASN A 74 10.17 -6.11 -20.81
C ASN A 74 9.33 -5.12 -19.99
N THR A 75 8.08 -5.44 -19.63
CA THR A 75 7.23 -4.55 -18.85
C THR A 75 7.74 -4.49 -17.41
N PRO A 76 8.06 -3.29 -16.89
CA PRO A 76 8.53 -3.15 -15.53
C PRO A 76 7.42 -3.48 -14.53
N THR A 77 7.74 -4.27 -13.51
CA THR A 77 6.83 -4.50 -12.38
C THR A 77 7.01 -3.36 -11.39
N GLU A 78 6.03 -2.49 -11.26
CA GLU A 78 6.07 -1.37 -10.32
C GLU A 78 4.68 -1.04 -9.77
N VAL A 79 4.67 -0.51 -8.54
CA VAL A 79 3.49 0.09 -7.92
C VAL A 79 3.87 1.49 -7.47
N ILE A 80 3.06 2.47 -7.87
CA ILE A 80 3.22 3.87 -7.49
C ILE A 80 1.94 4.32 -6.81
N LEU A 81 2.03 4.75 -5.56
CA LEU A 81 0.93 5.28 -4.79
C LEU A 81 1.21 6.73 -4.42
N THR A 82 0.36 7.62 -4.90
CA THR A 82 0.28 9.00 -4.43
C THR A 82 -0.85 9.10 -3.42
N PHE A 83 -0.56 9.64 -2.24
CA PHE A 83 -1.54 9.75 -1.16
C PHE A 83 -1.37 11.04 -0.36
N THR A 84 -2.46 11.47 0.27
CA THR A 84 -2.52 12.61 1.16
C THR A 84 -2.62 12.15 2.61
N CYS A 85 -1.77 12.66 3.50
CA CYS A 85 -1.85 12.43 4.94
C CYS A 85 -1.59 13.76 5.66
N PHE A 86 -2.46 14.15 6.60
CA PHE A 86 -2.37 15.43 7.32
C PHE A 86 -2.13 16.63 6.37
N ASP A 87 -2.94 16.72 5.31
CA ASP A 87 -2.88 17.77 4.27
C ASP A 87 -1.56 17.88 3.50
N ARG A 88 -0.75 16.82 3.53
CA ARG A 88 0.51 16.73 2.80
C ARG A 88 0.48 15.56 1.83
N GLN A 89 1.00 15.78 0.63
CA GLN A 89 1.04 14.80 -0.43
C GLN A 89 2.39 14.06 -0.44
N TYR A 90 2.31 12.75 -0.59
CA TYR A 90 3.46 11.86 -0.65
C TYR A 90 3.30 10.95 -1.87
N THR A 91 4.41 10.60 -2.50
CA THR A 91 4.42 9.60 -3.58
C THR A 91 5.42 8.52 -3.22
N VAL A 92 4.96 7.29 -3.10
CA VAL A 92 5.80 6.12 -2.90
C VAL A 92 5.79 5.26 -4.16
N ARG A 93 6.97 4.86 -4.60
CA ARG A 93 7.18 3.95 -5.72
C ARG A 93 7.96 2.74 -5.23
N ARG A 94 7.50 1.55 -5.59
CA ARG A 94 8.21 0.29 -5.28
C ARG A 94 8.20 -0.65 -6.46
N ASN A 95 9.29 -1.40 -6.60
CA ASN A 95 9.33 -2.59 -7.44
C ASN A 95 9.83 -3.79 -6.64
N PRO A 96 9.26 -4.99 -6.87
CA PRO A 96 9.78 -6.21 -6.31
C PRO A 96 11.05 -6.65 -7.04
N GLU A 97 11.71 -7.67 -6.51
CA GLU A 97 12.75 -8.39 -7.24
C GLU A 97 12.10 -9.31 -8.29
N TYR A 98 12.57 -9.26 -9.54
CA TYR A 98 12.09 -10.14 -10.61
C TYR A 98 13.14 -10.32 -11.71
N LEU A 99 13.01 -11.39 -12.48
CA LEU A 99 13.82 -11.63 -13.68
C LEU A 99 13.28 -10.82 -14.84
N ARG A 100 14.16 -10.12 -15.53
CA ARG A 100 13.88 -9.41 -16.78
C ARG A 100 14.90 -9.77 -17.86
N PRO A 101 14.56 -9.62 -19.16
CA PRO A 101 15.54 -9.74 -20.22
C PRO A 101 16.64 -8.70 -20.06
N LYS A 102 17.87 -9.07 -20.41
CA LYS A 102 18.97 -8.10 -20.47
C LYS A 102 18.69 -7.05 -21.54
N THR A 103 19.03 -5.80 -21.27
CA THR A 103 18.97 -4.72 -22.26
C THR A 103 20.03 -4.85 -23.35
N ARG A 104 21.07 -5.65 -23.13
CA ARG A 104 22.13 -5.96 -24.10
C ARG A 104 22.52 -7.44 -23.99
N GLY A 105 22.56 -8.12 -25.14
CA GLY A 105 22.89 -9.55 -25.25
C GLY A 105 21.71 -10.47 -24.94
N GLU A 106 21.96 -11.78 -25.01
CA GLU A 106 20.97 -12.81 -24.73
C GLU A 106 20.93 -13.18 -23.23
N GLY A 107 19.75 -13.55 -22.74
CA GLY A 107 19.51 -14.08 -21.39
C GLY A 107 18.84 -13.11 -20.42
N MET A 108 18.57 -13.61 -19.22
CA MET A 108 17.85 -12.91 -18.15
C MET A 108 18.82 -12.24 -17.15
N THR A 109 18.36 -11.19 -16.50
CA THR A 109 19.04 -10.51 -15.39
C THR A 109 18.05 -10.21 -14.28
N THR A 110 18.54 -10.16 -13.03
CA THR A 110 17.71 -9.87 -11.86
C THR A 110 17.58 -8.36 -11.69
N GLN A 111 16.35 -7.84 -11.81
CA GLN A 111 16.00 -6.52 -11.30
C GLN A 111 15.86 -6.64 -9.78
N LYS A 112 16.68 -5.92 -9.01
CA LYS A 112 16.59 -5.90 -7.56
C LYS A 112 15.35 -5.13 -7.10
N ALA A 113 14.82 -5.52 -5.94
CA ALA A 113 13.77 -4.74 -5.29
C ALA A 113 14.27 -3.32 -4.97
N ASP A 114 13.41 -2.32 -5.18
CA ASP A 114 13.72 -0.92 -4.91
C ASP A 114 12.50 -0.19 -4.33
N ALA A 115 12.76 0.92 -3.64
CA ALA A 115 11.74 1.77 -3.06
C ALA A 115 12.17 3.23 -3.03
N GLU A 116 11.29 4.10 -3.52
CA GLU A 116 11.47 5.54 -3.55
C GLU A 116 10.28 6.22 -2.85
N LEU A 117 10.56 7.20 -1.98
CA LEU A 117 9.55 8.05 -1.36
C LEU A 117 9.86 9.52 -1.65
N THR A 118 8.94 10.20 -2.32
CA THR A 118 8.95 11.64 -2.51
C THR A 118 8.14 12.30 -1.40
N LEU A 119 8.79 13.20 -0.66
CA LEU A 119 8.22 14.01 0.39
C LEU A 119 7.61 15.31 -0.18
N PRO A 120 6.76 16.02 0.59
CA PRO A 120 6.09 17.24 0.13
C PRO A 120 7.03 18.40 -0.21
N ASP A 121 8.24 18.39 0.35
CA ASP A 121 9.30 19.36 0.09
C ASP A 121 10.14 19.03 -1.16
N GLY A 122 9.82 17.93 -1.85
CA GLY A 122 10.55 17.44 -3.01
C GLY A 122 11.73 16.53 -2.67
N THR A 123 12.02 16.30 -1.38
CA THR A 123 13.08 15.38 -0.95
C THR A 123 12.72 13.95 -1.36
N ILE A 124 13.68 13.21 -1.94
CA ILE A 124 13.51 11.82 -2.37
C ILE A 124 14.37 10.91 -1.52
N LEU A 125 13.74 9.94 -0.85
CA LEU A 125 14.40 8.85 -0.15
C LEU A 125 14.40 7.62 -1.05
N THR A 126 15.57 7.02 -1.31
CA THR A 126 15.73 5.87 -2.22
C THR A 126 16.16 4.58 -1.52
N LYS A 127 16.41 4.63 -0.21
CA LYS A 127 16.81 3.44 0.56
C LYS A 127 15.57 2.78 1.13
N PRO A 128 15.30 1.49 0.83
CA PRO A 128 14.08 0.82 1.28
C PRO A 128 13.83 0.90 2.80
N LYS A 129 14.87 0.71 3.62
CA LYS A 129 14.75 0.80 5.09
C LYS A 129 14.36 2.21 5.57
N GLU A 130 14.88 3.25 4.92
CA GLU A 130 14.56 4.64 5.26
C GLU A 130 13.13 4.98 4.80
N VAL A 131 12.72 4.49 3.61
CA VAL A 131 11.34 4.59 3.12
C VAL A 131 10.37 3.90 4.09
N ASP A 132 10.65 2.66 4.50
CA ASP A 132 9.79 1.89 5.43
C ASP A 132 9.66 2.56 6.80
N ALA A 133 10.76 3.14 7.32
CA ALA A 133 10.74 3.89 8.56
C ALA A 133 9.91 5.17 8.41
N LYS A 134 10.10 5.91 7.31
CA LYS A 134 9.41 7.18 7.09
C LYS A 134 7.92 7.00 6.83
N ILE A 135 7.50 5.97 6.10
CA ILE A 135 6.07 5.65 5.93
C ILE A 135 5.41 5.33 7.28
N ARG A 136 6.06 4.53 8.13
CA ARG A 136 5.54 4.24 9.48
C ARG A 136 5.42 5.49 10.35
N GLU A 137 6.37 6.41 10.24
CA GLU A 137 6.31 7.72 10.92
C GLU A 137 5.14 8.57 10.40
N ILE A 138 4.95 8.65 9.08
CA ILE A 138 3.89 9.46 8.43
C ILE A 138 2.49 8.92 8.76
N LEU A 139 2.30 7.60 8.72
CA LEU A 139 1.00 6.97 8.95
C LEU A 139 0.71 6.73 10.43
N GLY A 140 1.74 6.61 11.27
CA GLY A 140 1.64 6.33 12.70
C GLY A 140 1.15 4.91 13.03
N ILE A 141 1.03 4.03 12.02
CA ILE A 141 0.53 2.67 12.16
C ILE A 141 1.39 1.69 11.35
N ASP A 142 1.55 0.49 11.89
CA ASP A 142 2.22 -0.61 11.19
C ASP A 142 1.29 -1.30 10.17
N ARG A 143 1.85 -2.24 9.39
CA ARG A 143 1.11 -3.01 8.38
C ARG A 143 -0.09 -3.74 8.97
N SER A 144 0.06 -4.37 10.13
CA SER A 144 -1.01 -5.17 10.74
C SER A 144 -2.19 -4.30 11.15
N GLN A 145 -1.89 -3.14 11.72
CA GLN A 145 -2.88 -2.13 12.09
C GLN A 145 -3.53 -1.53 10.84
N PHE A 146 -2.75 -1.21 9.81
CA PHE A 146 -3.28 -0.72 8.54
C PHE A 146 -4.27 -1.71 7.92
N LEU A 147 -3.93 -3.01 7.88
CA LEU A 147 -4.83 -4.03 7.34
C LEU A 147 -6.12 -4.13 8.16
N GLN A 148 -6.06 -4.05 9.48
CA GLN A 148 -7.26 -4.06 10.34
C GLN A 148 -8.19 -2.85 10.11
N ILE A 149 -7.62 -1.68 9.81
CA ILE A 149 -8.37 -0.43 9.63
C ILE A 149 -8.87 -0.28 8.19
N ALA A 150 -8.00 -0.53 7.21
CA ALA A 150 -8.27 -0.31 5.79
C ALA A 150 -9.03 -1.47 5.14
N MET A 151 -8.90 -2.68 5.67
CA MET A 151 -9.60 -3.86 5.19
C MET A 151 -10.44 -4.47 6.32
N ILE A 152 -11.75 -4.22 6.30
CA ILE A 152 -12.67 -5.15 6.96
C ILE A 152 -12.74 -6.37 6.07
N ALA A 153 -11.89 -7.37 6.34
CA ALA A 153 -11.90 -8.61 5.57
C ALA A 153 -13.31 -9.22 5.62
N GLN A 154 -13.76 -9.73 4.47
CA GLN A 154 -15.06 -10.37 4.32
C GLN A 154 -15.09 -11.63 5.23
N GLY A 155 -15.69 -11.50 6.41
CA GLY A 155 -15.71 -12.52 7.47
C GLY A 155 -15.11 -12.10 8.83
N ASP A 156 -14.17 -11.16 8.86
CA ASP A 156 -13.53 -10.69 10.11
C ASP A 156 -14.29 -9.55 10.80
N PHE A 157 -15.33 -9.00 10.17
CA PHE A 157 -16.28 -8.10 10.85
C PHE A 157 -16.88 -8.77 12.10
N LEU A 158 -17.13 -10.08 12.03
CA LEU A 158 -17.61 -10.86 13.16
C LEU A 158 -16.57 -10.91 14.29
N LYS A 159 -15.27 -11.03 13.98
CA LYS A 159 -14.20 -10.96 14.98
C LYS A 159 -14.07 -9.58 15.60
N LEU A 160 -14.30 -8.52 14.82
CA LEU A 160 -14.34 -7.14 15.33
C LEU A 160 -15.52 -6.94 16.31
N LEU A 161 -16.69 -7.52 16.02
CA LEU A 161 -17.86 -7.51 16.90
C LEU A 161 -17.67 -8.39 18.15
N LEU A 162 -17.04 -9.56 18.00
CA LEU A 162 -16.83 -10.58 19.04
C LEU A 162 -15.51 -10.42 19.80
N ALA A 163 -14.65 -9.47 19.41
CA ALA A 163 -13.37 -9.22 20.08
C ALA A 163 -13.62 -8.91 21.56
N SER A 164 -12.96 -9.69 22.41
CA SER A 164 -12.99 -9.50 23.85
C SER A 164 -12.37 -8.15 24.24
N THR A 165 -12.80 -7.58 25.37
CA THR A 165 -12.45 -6.23 25.82
C THR A 165 -10.94 -5.97 25.90
N GLU A 166 -10.13 -7.01 26.10
CA GLU A 166 -8.67 -6.94 26.18
C GLU A 166 -7.99 -6.85 24.80
N GLU A 167 -8.56 -7.44 23.75
CA GLU A 167 -8.05 -7.31 22.37
C GLU A 167 -8.37 -5.94 21.77
N ARG A 168 -9.53 -5.34 22.12
CA ARG A 168 -9.88 -3.97 21.72
C ARG A 168 -8.96 -2.91 22.33
N LYS A 169 -8.50 -3.10 23.58
CA LYS A 169 -7.56 -2.17 24.23
C LYS A 169 -6.18 -2.16 23.56
N LYS A 170 -5.70 -3.31 23.09
CA LYS A 170 -4.38 -3.45 22.47
C LYS A 170 -4.31 -2.84 21.06
N SER A 171 -5.41 -2.89 20.31
CA SER A 171 -5.54 -2.33 18.96
C SER A 171 -5.99 -0.85 18.96
N SER A 172 -6.86 -0.43 19.90
CA SER A 172 -7.36 0.95 19.98
C SER A 172 -6.47 1.91 20.77
N GLY A 173 -5.55 1.40 21.59
CA GLY A 173 -4.68 2.21 22.46
C GLY A 173 -3.69 3.12 21.73
N ASN A 174 -3.27 2.75 20.50
CA ASN A 174 -2.33 3.54 19.70
C ASN A 174 -3.00 4.34 18.58
N CYS A 175 -4.16 3.94 18.07
CA CYS A 175 -4.84 4.66 16.98
C CYS A 175 -5.66 5.87 17.49
N PHE A 176 -6.01 5.93 18.79
CA PHE A 176 -6.94 6.95 19.31
C PHE A 176 -6.40 7.78 20.50
N ARG A 177 -5.08 7.85 20.73
CA ARG A 177 -4.56 8.59 21.90
C ARG A 177 -3.26 9.34 21.61
N ARG A 178 -3.37 10.57 21.09
CA ARG A 178 -2.53 11.75 21.50
C ARG A 178 -2.75 13.08 20.72
N SER A 179 -3.92 13.36 20.13
CA SER A 179 -4.15 14.69 19.51
C SER A 179 -5.33 15.50 20.07
N ILE A 180 -6.29 14.92 20.80
CA ILE A 180 -7.51 15.68 21.20
C ILE A 180 -7.64 15.91 22.72
N PHE A 181 -6.80 15.31 23.57
CA PHE A 181 -6.99 15.35 25.03
C PHE A 181 -5.87 16.02 25.83
N MET A 182 -5.35 17.15 25.37
CA MET A 182 -4.40 17.95 26.16
C MET A 182 -4.68 19.45 26.21
N ASN A 183 -5.94 19.87 26.01
CA ASN A 183 -6.33 21.28 26.16
C ASN A 183 -7.58 21.56 27.03
N CYS A 184 -8.09 20.59 27.78
CA CYS A 184 -9.22 20.80 28.72
C CYS A 184 -8.87 20.46 30.17
N ARG A 185 -7.69 20.87 30.65
CA ARG A 185 -7.37 20.83 32.09
C ARG A 185 -6.42 21.95 32.52
N LYS A 186 -6.74 23.18 32.13
CA LYS A 186 -6.37 24.40 32.87
C LYS A 186 -7.44 25.46 32.59
N ASN A 187 -8.50 25.41 33.37
CA ASN A 187 -9.20 26.54 33.98
C ASN A 187 -10.21 25.97 34.97
#